data_AF-A0A367WLZ9-F1
#
_entry.id   AF-A0A367WLZ9-F1
#
_cell.length_a   1.000
_cell.length_b   1.000
_cell.length_c   1.000
_cell.angle_alpha   90.00
_cell.angle_beta   90.00
_cell.angle_gamma   90.00
#
_symmetry.space_group_name_H-M   'P 1'
#
loop_
_entity.id
_entity.type
_entity.pdbx_description
1 polymer ?
#
loop_
_entity_poly.entity_id
_entity_poly.type
_entity_poly.pdbx_seq_one_letter_code
_entity_poly.pdbx_strand_id
1 'polypeptide(L)'
;MRLDFNVLWVDDQPDRIDAQIKAIKIAMLDEGFEFNPTKCQSVDRVKEKIADNVFCDEIDLVLVDWDLGGGVQGQEAIREIRERVPYKDVVFYSAMTEADELRKLVFDNNLEGVFCVRRSELVDEVSGVFESLVKKVLDLDHTRGIVMGATSDIDLLAGQCLIAMYRALDEQARMEFVKDALSRIAKKVERMRECADKLHVDAEFASILKEHMLFTAIDRLRMLSTALKSSEKGKAYRVAVTEYIEKVVPKRNSLGHQVLNPTSRELADVVEGSSPITVEEMRELRCALLSLRSQFRDLHAALID
;
A
#
# COMPACT_ATOMS: atom_id res chain seq x y z
N MET A 1 0.03 -3.85 -3.14
CA MET A 1 0.98 -3.22 -4.09
C MET A 1 1.20 -1.79 -3.65
N ARG A 2 2.40 -1.27 -3.84
CA ARG A 2 2.77 0.12 -3.55
C ARG A 2 3.02 0.84 -4.88
N LEU A 3 3.38 2.13 -4.84
CA LEU A 3 3.81 2.85 -6.04
C LEU A 3 5.18 2.35 -6.53
N ASP A 4 6.02 1.87 -5.62
CA ASP A 4 7.25 1.16 -5.94
C ASP A 4 6.95 -0.23 -6.49
N PHE A 5 7.49 -0.53 -7.67
CA PHE A 5 7.53 -1.85 -8.28
C PHE A 5 8.96 -2.39 -8.24
N ASN A 6 9.26 -3.23 -7.26
CA ASN A 6 10.63 -3.66 -7.01
C ASN A 6 10.93 -4.96 -7.77
N VAL A 7 12.04 -4.96 -8.49
CA VAL A 7 12.41 -6.09 -9.34
C VAL A 7 13.78 -6.61 -8.93
N LEU A 8 13.87 -7.90 -8.69
CA LEU A 8 15.17 -8.56 -8.52
C LEU A 8 15.69 -8.99 -9.89
N TRP A 9 16.84 -8.46 -10.30
CA TRP A 9 17.39 -8.72 -11.63
C TRP A 9 18.74 -9.44 -11.53
N VAL A 10 18.77 -10.72 -11.89
CA VAL A 10 19.95 -11.58 -11.86
C VAL A 10 20.56 -11.69 -13.27
N ASP A 11 21.73 -11.07 -13.47
CA ASP A 11 22.44 -11.02 -14.76
C ASP A 11 23.95 -10.86 -14.48
N ASP A 12 24.80 -11.64 -15.18
CA ASP A 12 26.25 -11.61 -15.00
C ASP A 12 26.90 -10.32 -15.55
N GLN A 13 26.19 -9.64 -16.45
CA GLN A 13 26.58 -8.44 -17.18
C GLN A 13 25.56 -7.31 -16.96
N PRO A 14 25.42 -6.82 -15.71
CA PRO A 14 24.39 -5.84 -15.32
C PRO A 14 24.47 -4.49 -16.04
N ASP A 15 25.60 -4.17 -16.67
CA ASP A 15 25.77 -2.94 -17.45
C ASP A 15 25.15 -3.05 -18.86
N ARG A 16 24.89 -4.27 -19.35
CA ARG A 16 24.33 -4.51 -20.69
C ARG A 16 22.80 -4.41 -20.75
N ILE A 17 22.15 -4.20 -19.61
CA ILE A 17 20.68 -4.13 -19.47
C ILE A 17 20.16 -2.70 -19.21
N ASP A 18 21.04 -1.69 -19.22
CA ASP A 18 20.66 -0.30 -18.90
C ASP A 18 19.63 0.29 -19.86
N ALA A 19 19.69 -0.08 -21.14
CA ALA A 19 18.71 0.36 -22.13
C ALA A 19 17.32 -0.19 -21.82
N GLN A 20 17.23 -1.47 -21.46
CA GLN A 20 15.98 -2.15 -21.08
C GLN A 20 15.43 -1.55 -19.78
N ILE A 21 16.29 -1.33 -18.77
CA ILE A 21 15.89 -0.66 -17.52
C ILE A 21 15.27 0.70 -17.80
N LYS A 22 15.90 1.50 -18.67
CA LYS A 22 15.38 2.82 -19.02
C LYS A 22 14.02 2.73 -19.72
N ALA A 23 13.86 1.80 -20.66
CA ALA A 23 12.61 1.59 -21.38
C ALA A 23 11.47 1.15 -20.44
N ILE A 24 11.72 0.14 -19.60
CA ILE A 24 10.77 -0.37 -18.61
C ILE A 24 10.39 0.73 -17.62
N LYS A 25 11.38 1.52 -17.15
CA LYS A 25 11.13 2.64 -16.24
C LYS A 25 10.18 3.67 -16.84
N ILE A 26 10.35 4.03 -18.12
CA ILE A 26 9.45 4.97 -18.79
C ILE A 26 8.04 4.38 -18.87
N ALA A 27 7.90 3.13 -19.32
CA ALA A 27 6.61 2.47 -19.46
C ALA A 27 5.83 2.38 -18.12
N MET A 28 6.51 2.05 -17.03
CA MET A 28 5.88 1.97 -15.71
C MET A 28 5.55 3.36 -15.11
N LEU A 29 6.39 4.36 -15.38
CA LEU A 29 6.12 5.75 -14.95
C LEU A 29 4.87 6.32 -15.62
N ASP A 30 4.64 5.99 -16.90
CA ASP A 30 3.43 6.39 -17.62
C ASP A 30 2.16 5.79 -16.99
N GLU A 31 2.27 4.63 -16.33
CA GLU A 31 1.21 3.97 -15.56
C GLU A 31 1.17 4.41 -14.09
N GLY A 32 2.05 5.32 -13.66
CA GLY A 32 2.09 5.88 -12.30
C GLY A 32 2.85 5.04 -11.27
N PHE A 33 3.75 4.14 -11.70
CA PHE A 33 4.57 3.32 -10.83
C PHE A 33 6.07 3.61 -10.99
N GLU A 34 6.82 3.51 -9.90
CA GLU A 34 8.27 3.64 -9.91
C GLU A 34 8.95 2.28 -10.08
N PHE A 35 9.71 2.12 -11.16
CA PHE A 35 10.49 0.90 -11.40
C PHE A 35 11.80 0.91 -10.61
N ASN A 36 11.95 -0.05 -9.70
CA ASN A 36 13.08 -0.17 -8.77
C ASN A 36 13.85 -1.50 -8.96
N PRO A 37 14.76 -1.60 -9.94
CA PRO A 37 15.54 -2.82 -10.17
C PRO A 37 16.71 -2.94 -9.19
N THR A 38 16.79 -4.08 -8.49
CA THR A 38 17.94 -4.51 -7.71
C THR A 38 18.77 -5.49 -8.53
N LYS A 39 19.89 -5.01 -9.09
CA LYS A 39 20.80 -5.83 -9.89
C LYS A 39 21.64 -6.76 -9.01
N CYS A 40 21.71 -8.04 -9.38
CA CYS A 40 22.52 -9.08 -8.73
C CYS A 40 23.35 -9.81 -9.79
N GLN A 41 24.66 -9.90 -9.57
CA GLN A 41 25.59 -10.55 -10.49
C GLN A 41 25.64 -12.07 -10.33
N SER A 42 25.08 -12.61 -9.24
CA SER A 42 25.08 -14.04 -8.94
C SER A 42 23.95 -14.42 -8.00
N VAL A 43 23.65 -15.72 -7.99
CA VAL A 43 22.63 -16.34 -7.12
C VAL A 43 22.98 -16.21 -5.64
N ASP A 44 24.26 -16.25 -5.28
CA ASP A 44 24.69 -16.10 -3.88
C ASP A 44 24.28 -14.74 -3.30
N ARG A 45 24.30 -13.67 -4.12
CA ARG A 45 23.86 -12.34 -3.68
C ARG A 45 22.35 -12.21 -3.58
N VAL A 46 21.60 -13.06 -4.27
CA VAL A 46 20.14 -13.11 -4.15
C VAL A 46 19.74 -13.51 -2.73
N LYS A 47 20.48 -14.43 -2.11
CA LYS A 47 20.28 -14.88 -0.73
C LYS A 47 20.52 -13.78 0.31
N GLU A 48 21.23 -12.72 -0.01
CA GLU A 48 21.41 -11.58 0.90
C GLU A 48 20.31 -10.52 0.73
N LYS A 49 19.57 -10.56 -0.38
CA LYS A 49 18.61 -9.51 -0.78
C LYS A 49 17.15 -9.90 -0.60
N ILE A 50 16.83 -11.19 -0.61
CA ILE A 50 15.49 -11.67 -0.25
C ILE A 50 15.37 -11.68 1.27
N ALA A 51 14.46 -10.87 1.80
CA ALA A 51 14.20 -10.82 3.23
C ALA A 51 13.57 -12.14 3.72
N ASP A 52 13.94 -12.58 4.92
CA ASP A 52 13.42 -13.83 5.52
C ASP A 52 11.93 -13.76 5.91
N ASN A 53 11.30 -12.58 5.82
CA ASN A 53 9.93 -12.33 6.23
C ASN A 53 9.10 -11.77 5.08
N VAL A 54 7.90 -12.32 4.88
CA VAL A 54 6.88 -11.88 3.92
C VAL A 54 6.52 -10.39 4.06
N PHE A 55 6.67 -9.78 5.25
CA PHE A 55 6.45 -8.34 5.44
C PHE A 55 7.54 -7.45 4.86
N CYS A 56 8.72 -8.00 4.64
CA CYS A 56 9.89 -7.30 4.13
C CYS A 56 10.24 -7.75 2.70
N ASP A 57 9.57 -8.78 2.16
CA ASP A 57 9.69 -9.20 0.76
C ASP A 57 8.85 -8.28 -0.13
N GLU A 58 9.51 -7.22 -0.58
CA GLU A 58 8.93 -6.20 -1.47
C GLU A 58 9.16 -6.50 -2.95
N ILE A 59 9.75 -7.66 -3.28
CA ILE A 59 10.08 -8.02 -4.66
C ILE A 59 8.78 -8.39 -5.39
N ASP A 60 8.39 -7.62 -6.39
CA ASP A 60 7.18 -7.88 -7.18
C ASP A 60 7.43 -8.83 -8.35
N LEU A 61 8.65 -8.79 -8.92
CA LEU A 61 9.04 -9.59 -10.08
C LEU A 61 10.52 -10.00 -9.99
N VAL A 62 10.85 -11.18 -10.52
CA VAL A 62 12.23 -11.63 -10.67
C VAL A 62 12.58 -11.75 -12.15
N LEU A 63 13.72 -11.20 -12.56
CA LEU A 63 14.30 -11.35 -13.89
C LEU A 63 15.59 -12.15 -13.78
N VAL A 64 15.76 -13.17 -14.61
CA VAL A 64 16.95 -14.05 -14.58
C VAL A 64 17.47 -14.24 -16.00
N ASP A 65 18.76 -13.94 -16.21
CA ASP A 65 19.45 -14.29 -17.46
C ASP A 65 19.78 -15.79 -17.50
N TRP A 66 19.72 -16.37 -18.69
CA TRP A 66 19.98 -17.80 -18.90
C TRP A 66 21.45 -18.18 -18.66
N ASP A 67 22.38 -17.35 -19.09
CA ASP A 67 23.82 -17.59 -18.92
C ASP A 67 24.35 -16.65 -17.83
N LEU A 68 24.57 -17.17 -16.62
CA LEU A 68 25.12 -16.39 -15.52
C LEU A 68 26.65 -16.42 -15.48
N GLY A 69 27.29 -16.91 -16.56
CA GLY A 69 28.73 -17.03 -16.66
C GLY A 69 29.28 -18.17 -15.79
N GLY A 70 30.55 -18.53 -16.02
CA GLY A 70 31.24 -19.56 -15.23
C GLY A 70 30.64 -20.97 -15.31
N GLY A 71 29.75 -21.23 -16.28
CA GLY A 71 29.03 -22.49 -16.43
C GLY A 71 27.77 -22.61 -15.58
N VAL A 72 27.40 -21.56 -14.83
CA VAL A 72 26.16 -21.51 -14.05
C VAL A 72 25.01 -21.15 -14.97
N GLN A 73 24.00 -22.03 -15.01
CA GLN A 73 22.84 -21.84 -15.86
C GLN A 73 21.67 -21.27 -15.04
N GLY A 74 20.95 -20.31 -15.59
CA GLY A 74 19.93 -19.55 -14.86
C GLY A 74 18.77 -20.39 -14.32
N GLN A 75 18.50 -21.60 -14.84
CA GLN A 75 17.50 -22.49 -14.22
C GLN A 75 17.90 -23.00 -12.83
N GLU A 76 19.19 -23.08 -12.53
CA GLU A 76 19.69 -23.39 -11.18
C GLU A 76 19.42 -22.21 -10.25
N ALA A 77 19.66 -20.99 -10.73
CA ALA A 77 19.30 -19.76 -10.01
C ALA A 77 17.81 -19.69 -9.71
N ILE A 78 16.95 -20.02 -10.68
CA ILE A 78 15.49 -20.03 -10.47
C ILE A 78 15.11 -21.05 -9.40
N ARG A 79 15.71 -22.25 -9.41
CA ARG A 79 15.45 -23.26 -8.36
C ARG A 79 15.81 -22.75 -6.97
N GLU A 80 16.96 -22.11 -6.81
CA GLU A 80 17.37 -21.53 -5.53
C GLU A 80 16.48 -20.36 -5.08
N ILE A 81 16.08 -19.49 -6.01
CA ILE A 81 15.17 -18.37 -5.74
C ILE A 81 13.82 -18.90 -5.23
N ARG A 82 13.31 -19.98 -5.84
CA ARG A 82 12.05 -20.62 -5.47
C ARG A 82 12.05 -21.20 -4.05
N GLU A 83 13.21 -21.53 -3.46
CA GLU A 83 13.28 -21.96 -2.06
C GLU A 83 12.84 -20.86 -1.09
N ARG A 84 12.99 -19.58 -1.48
CA ARG A 84 12.67 -18.43 -0.64
C ARG A 84 11.40 -17.70 -1.09
N VAL A 85 11.21 -17.54 -2.39
CA VAL A 85 10.06 -16.86 -2.98
C VAL A 85 9.31 -17.80 -3.94
N PRO A 86 8.66 -18.86 -3.42
CA PRO A 86 8.12 -19.96 -4.22
C PRO A 86 7.05 -19.53 -5.24
N TYR A 87 6.35 -18.42 -5.01
CA TYR A 87 5.18 -18.02 -5.81
C TYR A 87 5.35 -16.73 -6.60
N LYS A 88 6.55 -16.14 -6.66
CA LYS A 88 6.78 -14.91 -7.44
C LYS A 88 6.85 -15.24 -8.93
N ASP A 89 6.33 -14.37 -9.78
CA ASP A 89 6.53 -14.53 -11.22
C ASP A 89 8.01 -14.31 -11.56
N VAL A 90 8.52 -15.10 -12.51
CA VAL A 90 9.91 -15.03 -12.97
C VAL A 90 9.90 -14.81 -14.47
N VAL A 91 10.63 -13.82 -14.98
CA VAL A 91 10.94 -13.72 -16.41
C VAL A 91 12.35 -14.27 -16.64
N PHE A 92 12.41 -15.37 -17.37
CA PHE A 92 13.63 -16.03 -17.78
C PHE A 92 13.97 -15.63 -19.21
N TYR A 93 15.13 -14.99 -19.40
CA TYR A 93 15.50 -14.48 -20.71
C TYR A 93 16.89 -14.91 -21.16
N SER A 94 17.13 -14.86 -22.47
CA SER A 94 18.44 -15.13 -23.06
C SER A 94 18.69 -14.24 -24.27
N ALA A 95 19.95 -13.87 -24.50
CA ALA A 95 20.37 -13.19 -25.73
C ALA A 95 20.52 -14.13 -26.93
N MET A 96 20.88 -15.41 -26.68
CA MET A 96 21.24 -16.36 -27.73
C MET A 96 20.26 -17.53 -27.85
N THR A 97 19.57 -17.86 -26.77
CA THR A 97 18.69 -19.02 -26.68
C THR A 97 17.27 -18.63 -27.04
N GLU A 98 16.61 -19.49 -27.82
CA GLU A 98 15.22 -19.30 -28.22
C GLU A 98 14.25 -19.45 -27.05
N ALA A 99 13.14 -18.72 -27.08
CA ALA A 99 12.12 -18.80 -26.03
C ALA A 99 11.56 -20.22 -25.86
N ASP A 100 11.41 -20.99 -26.94
CA ASP A 100 10.94 -22.38 -26.89
C ASP A 100 11.94 -23.32 -26.20
N GLU A 101 13.24 -23.08 -26.39
CA GLU A 101 14.29 -23.84 -25.71
C GLU A 101 14.33 -23.50 -24.20
N LEU A 102 14.16 -22.23 -23.85
CA LEU A 102 14.01 -21.80 -22.45
C LEU A 102 12.78 -22.46 -21.80
N ARG A 103 11.64 -22.53 -22.49
CA ARG A 103 10.43 -23.22 -22.00
C ARG A 103 10.68 -24.70 -21.76
N LYS A 104 11.42 -25.35 -22.65
CA LYS A 104 11.81 -26.76 -22.47
C LYS A 104 12.67 -26.94 -21.22
N LEU A 105 13.65 -26.06 -20.99
CA LEU A 105 14.46 -26.09 -19.76
C LEU A 105 13.58 -25.89 -18.52
N VAL A 106 12.67 -24.93 -18.53
CA VAL A 106 11.71 -24.69 -17.45
C VAL A 106 10.87 -25.95 -17.16
N PHE A 107 10.34 -26.60 -18.20
CA PHE A 107 9.57 -27.83 -18.09
C PHE A 107 10.40 -29.00 -17.52
N ASP A 108 11.57 -29.25 -18.09
CA ASP A 108 12.46 -30.35 -17.68
C ASP A 108 12.93 -30.20 -16.22
N ASN A 109 12.93 -28.97 -15.70
CA ASN A 109 13.30 -28.64 -14.33
C ASN A 109 12.10 -28.50 -13.37
N ASN A 110 10.87 -28.76 -13.82
CA ASN A 110 9.62 -28.60 -13.06
C ASN A 110 9.47 -27.20 -12.45
N LEU A 111 9.80 -26.16 -13.21
CA LEU A 111 9.66 -24.76 -12.78
C LEU A 111 8.31 -24.21 -13.22
N GLU A 112 7.56 -23.66 -12.28
CA GLU A 112 6.25 -23.06 -12.52
C GLU A 112 6.32 -21.53 -12.44
N GLY A 113 5.37 -20.83 -13.07
CA GLY A 113 5.29 -19.36 -13.04
C GLY A 113 6.50 -18.66 -13.68
N VAL A 114 7.05 -19.24 -14.75
CA VAL A 114 8.21 -18.69 -15.48
C VAL A 114 7.79 -18.27 -16.89
N PHE A 115 7.97 -16.99 -17.21
CA PHE A 115 7.80 -16.41 -18.53
C PHE A 115 9.13 -16.48 -19.28
N CYS A 116 9.15 -17.09 -20.46
CA CYS A 116 10.38 -17.31 -21.22
C CYS A 116 10.41 -16.42 -22.46
N VAL A 117 11.46 -15.62 -22.60
CA VAL A 117 11.54 -14.59 -23.65
C VAL A 117 12.98 -14.38 -24.16
N ARG A 118 13.15 -13.88 -25.38
CA ARG A 118 14.46 -13.39 -25.84
C ARG A 118 14.77 -12.02 -25.25
N ARG A 119 16.05 -11.70 -25.06
CA ARG A 119 16.49 -10.39 -24.55
C ARG A 119 15.99 -9.20 -25.37
N SER A 120 15.78 -9.39 -26.68
CA SER A 120 15.22 -8.37 -27.58
C SER A 120 13.76 -8.02 -27.28
N GLU A 121 13.01 -8.94 -26.69
CA GLU A 121 11.57 -8.83 -26.40
C GLU A 121 11.33 -8.64 -24.89
N LEU A 122 12.41 -8.53 -24.09
CA LEU A 122 12.33 -8.47 -22.63
C LEU A 122 11.50 -7.29 -22.11
N VAL A 123 11.60 -6.13 -22.77
CA VAL A 123 10.83 -4.94 -22.37
C VAL A 123 9.33 -5.21 -22.51
N ASP A 124 8.90 -5.76 -23.65
CA ASP A 124 7.49 -6.03 -23.92
C ASP A 124 6.93 -7.09 -22.96
N GLU A 125 7.70 -8.15 -22.68
CA GLU A 125 7.29 -9.20 -21.74
C GLU A 125 7.19 -8.67 -20.31
N VAL A 126 8.18 -7.89 -19.84
CA VAL A 126 8.14 -7.29 -18.50
C VAL A 126 6.97 -6.33 -18.36
N SER A 127 6.70 -5.51 -19.37
CA SER A 127 5.52 -4.64 -19.41
C SER A 127 4.22 -5.44 -19.38
N GLY A 128 4.13 -6.55 -20.13
CA GLY A 128 2.95 -7.43 -20.13
C GLY A 128 2.70 -8.10 -18.77
N VAL A 129 3.76 -8.59 -18.12
CA VAL A 129 3.68 -9.17 -16.76
C VAL A 129 3.28 -8.09 -15.75
N PHE A 130 3.90 -6.91 -15.82
CA PHE A 130 3.53 -5.76 -15.00
C PHE A 130 2.05 -5.40 -15.15
N GLU A 131 1.54 -5.26 -16.38
CA GLU A 131 0.12 -4.99 -16.61
C GLU A 131 -0.78 -6.06 -16.00
N SER A 132 -0.40 -7.34 -16.09
CA SER A 132 -1.16 -8.45 -15.49
C SER A 132 -1.21 -8.35 -13.96
N LEU A 133 -0.09 -7.98 -13.34
CA LEU A 133 0.01 -7.75 -11.90
C LEU A 133 -0.80 -6.52 -11.47
N VAL A 134 -0.72 -5.43 -12.24
CA VAL A 134 -1.33 -4.13 -11.93
C VAL A 134 -2.84 -4.11 -12.20
N LYS A 135 -3.33 -4.81 -13.23
CA LYS A 135 -4.77 -4.90 -13.55
C LYS A 135 -5.62 -5.36 -12.36
N LYS A 136 -5.06 -6.19 -11.47
CA LYS A 136 -5.73 -6.66 -10.25
C LYS A 136 -5.78 -5.61 -9.13
N VAL A 137 -5.01 -4.53 -9.26
CA VAL A 137 -4.78 -3.50 -8.24
C VAL A 137 -5.42 -2.16 -8.62
N LEU A 138 -5.81 -1.98 -9.89
CA LEU A 138 -6.56 -0.81 -10.36
C LEU A 138 -8.04 -0.83 -9.95
N ASP A 139 -8.50 -1.81 -9.18
CA ASP A 139 -9.83 -1.72 -8.57
C ASP A 139 -9.87 -0.58 -7.52
N LEU A 140 -11.08 -0.11 -7.23
CA LEU A 140 -11.29 1.06 -6.36
C LEU A 140 -10.73 0.85 -4.95
N ASP A 141 -10.81 -0.37 -4.42
CA ASP A 141 -10.42 -0.65 -3.03
C ASP A 141 -8.90 -0.70 -2.88
N HIS A 142 -8.20 -1.31 -3.83
CA HIS A 142 -6.74 -1.31 -3.89
C HIS A 142 -6.19 0.08 -4.20
N THR A 143 -6.77 0.78 -5.17
CA THR A 143 -6.38 2.17 -5.48
C THR A 143 -6.54 3.07 -4.26
N ARG A 144 -7.63 2.92 -3.48
CA ARG A 144 -7.80 3.65 -2.22
C ARG A 144 -6.68 3.34 -1.23
N GLY A 145 -6.27 2.08 -1.11
CA GLY A 145 -5.15 1.68 -0.26
C GLY A 145 -3.83 2.33 -0.68
N ILE A 146 -3.51 2.32 -1.98
CA ILE A 146 -2.30 2.95 -2.54
C ILE A 146 -2.31 4.46 -2.29
N VAL A 147 -3.40 5.14 -2.66
CA VAL A 147 -3.53 6.58 -2.49
C VAL A 147 -3.40 6.96 -1.02
N MET A 148 -4.08 6.25 -0.12
CA MET A 148 -3.98 6.53 1.32
C MET A 148 -2.54 6.37 1.83
N GLY A 149 -1.85 5.28 1.47
CA GLY A 149 -0.45 5.07 1.86
C GLY A 149 0.46 6.20 1.36
N ALA A 150 0.42 6.49 0.06
CA ALA A 150 1.24 7.54 -0.54
C ALA A 150 0.96 8.94 0.03
N THR A 151 -0.32 9.28 0.28
CA THR A 151 -0.66 10.58 0.88
C THR A 151 -0.22 10.69 2.33
N SER A 152 -0.28 9.60 3.11
CA SER A 152 0.19 9.60 4.49
C SER A 152 1.70 9.81 4.58
N ASP A 153 2.47 9.23 3.65
CA ASP A 153 3.91 9.45 3.54
C ASP A 153 4.23 10.92 3.20
N ILE A 154 3.49 11.51 2.25
CA ILE A 154 3.62 12.92 1.89
C ILE A 154 3.27 13.85 3.05
N ASP A 155 2.18 13.57 3.78
CA ASP A 155 1.76 14.36 4.94
C ASP A 155 2.82 14.33 6.06
N LEU A 156 3.44 13.17 6.29
CA LEU A 156 4.57 13.04 7.22
C LEU A 156 5.77 13.89 6.77
N LEU A 157 6.16 13.78 5.50
CA LEU A 157 7.28 14.55 4.93
C LEU A 157 7.01 16.05 4.99
N ALA A 158 5.78 16.50 4.72
CA ALA A 158 5.39 17.90 4.83
C ALA A 158 5.59 18.42 6.27
N GLY A 159 5.18 17.64 7.28
CA GLY A 159 5.43 17.97 8.68
C GLY A 159 6.92 18.05 9.03
N GLN A 160 7.72 17.08 8.57
CA GLN A 160 9.17 17.06 8.77
C GLN A 160 9.86 18.27 8.12
N CYS A 161 9.45 18.63 6.91
CA CYS A 161 9.93 19.84 6.21
C CYS A 161 9.61 21.12 7.01
N LEU A 162 8.39 21.25 7.54
CA LEU A 162 8.02 22.40 8.38
C LEU A 162 8.89 22.49 9.65
N ILE A 163 9.18 21.35 10.29
CA ILE A 163 10.06 21.30 11.46
C ILE A 163 11.50 21.70 11.07
N ALA A 164 12.03 21.19 9.96
CA ALA A 164 13.36 21.52 9.47
C ALA A 164 13.48 23.01 9.14
N MET A 165 12.47 23.58 8.46
CA MET A 165 12.40 25.02 8.18
C MET A 165 12.38 25.82 9.48
N TYR A 166 11.52 25.48 10.45
CA TYR A 166 11.44 26.17 11.74
C TYR A 166 12.79 26.17 12.49
N ARG A 167 13.51 25.04 12.47
CA ARG A 167 14.83 24.92 13.12
C ARG A 167 15.90 25.81 12.48
N ALA A 168 15.80 26.09 11.19
CA ALA A 168 16.74 26.96 10.48
C ALA A 168 16.51 28.47 10.69
N LEU A 169 15.35 28.87 11.22
CA LEU A 169 15.01 30.28 11.45
C LEU A 169 15.69 30.86 12.69
N ASP A 170 15.91 32.19 12.68
CA ASP A 170 16.29 32.97 13.85
C ASP A 170 15.11 33.15 14.84
N GLU A 171 15.38 33.72 16.01
CA GLU A 171 14.39 33.86 17.08
C GLU A 171 13.16 34.68 16.67
N GLN A 172 13.36 35.79 15.94
CA GLN A 172 12.28 36.67 15.51
C GLN A 172 11.41 35.97 14.46
N ALA A 173 12.02 35.34 13.45
CA ALA A 173 11.31 34.61 12.41
C ALA A 173 10.58 33.38 12.95
N ARG A 174 11.11 32.71 13.99
CA ARG A 174 10.41 31.60 14.67
C ARG A 174 9.11 32.05 15.34
N MET A 175 9.12 33.20 16.02
CA MET A 175 7.91 33.75 16.64
C MET A 175 6.85 34.06 15.58
N GLU A 176 7.25 34.64 14.45
CA GLU A 176 6.35 34.93 13.33
C GLU A 176 5.80 33.66 12.69
N PHE A 177 6.63 32.63 12.53
CA PHE A 177 6.24 31.32 12.00
C PHE A 177 5.17 30.65 12.87
N VAL A 178 5.37 30.62 14.19
CA VAL A 178 4.39 30.07 15.15
C VAL A 178 3.11 30.91 15.14
N LYS A 179 3.23 32.23 15.08
CA LYS A 179 2.06 33.12 15.00
C LYS A 179 1.22 32.87 13.74
N ASP A 180 1.84 32.64 12.58
CA ASP A 180 1.12 32.29 11.35
C ASP A 180 0.39 30.95 11.49
N ALA A 181 1.07 29.92 12.04
CA ALA A 181 0.45 28.62 12.30
C ALA A 181 -0.78 28.74 13.22
N LEU A 182 -0.66 29.47 14.33
CA LEU A 182 -1.78 29.73 15.25
C LEU A 182 -2.91 30.52 14.58
N SER A 183 -2.58 31.50 13.74
CA SER A 183 -3.60 32.26 12.99
C SER A 183 -4.40 31.37 12.04
N ARG A 184 -3.75 30.42 11.37
CA ARG A 184 -4.44 29.44 10.48
C ARG A 184 -5.38 28.53 11.27
N ILE A 185 -4.95 28.06 12.45
CA ILE A 185 -5.80 27.26 13.35
C ILE A 185 -7.02 28.07 13.79
N ALA A 186 -6.81 29.31 14.26
CA ALA A 186 -7.91 30.18 14.69
C ALA A 186 -8.93 30.44 13.57
N LYS A 187 -8.45 30.75 12.35
CA LYS A 187 -9.33 30.92 11.17
C LYS A 187 -10.11 29.66 10.83
N LYS A 188 -9.52 28.48 10.98
CA LYS A 188 -10.22 27.20 10.75
C LYS A 188 -11.35 26.99 11.75
N VAL A 189 -11.09 27.25 13.03
CA VAL A 189 -12.11 27.14 14.09
C VAL A 189 -13.26 28.12 13.85
N GLU A 190 -12.95 29.36 13.47
CA GLU A 190 -13.99 30.37 13.19
C GLU A 190 -14.88 29.94 12.01
N ARG A 191 -14.31 29.46 10.91
CA ARG A 191 -15.09 28.93 9.78
C ARG A 191 -15.99 27.76 10.19
N MET A 192 -15.51 26.87 11.06
CA MET A 192 -16.34 25.77 11.58
C MET A 192 -17.52 26.30 12.39
N ARG A 193 -17.30 27.35 13.19
CA ARG A 193 -18.37 28.03 13.94
C ARG A 193 -19.41 28.67 13.01
N GLU A 194 -18.95 29.42 12.02
CA GLU A 194 -19.84 30.04 11.02
C GLU A 194 -20.68 29.01 10.24
N CYS A 195 -20.10 27.83 9.94
CA CYS A 195 -20.84 26.72 9.35
C CYS A 195 -21.88 26.14 10.32
N ALA A 196 -21.52 25.98 11.60
CA ALA A 196 -22.43 25.46 12.62
C ALA A 196 -23.62 26.41 12.88
N ASP A 197 -23.38 27.72 12.87
CA ASP A 197 -24.43 28.74 13.10
C ASP A 197 -25.51 28.76 11.99
N LYS A 198 -25.19 28.24 10.81
CA LYS A 198 -26.14 28.09 9.69
C LYS A 198 -27.04 26.85 9.83
N LEU A 199 -26.73 25.94 10.75
CA LEU A 199 -27.53 24.75 10.99
C LEU A 199 -28.68 25.10 11.94
N HIS A 200 -29.91 24.84 11.49
CA HIS A 200 -31.13 25.09 12.25
C HIS A 200 -31.80 23.77 12.62
N VAL A 201 -32.58 23.77 13.71
CA VAL A 201 -33.27 22.56 14.19
C VAL A 201 -34.27 22.01 13.16
N ASP A 202 -34.81 22.90 12.33
CA ASP A 202 -35.77 22.57 11.27
C ASP A 202 -35.09 22.13 9.96
N ALA A 203 -33.75 22.04 9.94
CA ALA A 203 -33.01 21.59 8.77
C ALA A 203 -33.31 20.11 8.48
N GLU A 204 -33.35 19.77 7.18
CA GLU A 204 -33.44 18.39 6.76
C GLU A 204 -32.24 17.60 7.28
N PHE A 205 -32.49 16.49 7.98
CA PHE A 205 -31.44 15.68 8.59
C PHE A 205 -30.39 15.18 7.58
N ALA A 206 -30.81 14.88 6.35
CA ALA A 206 -29.90 14.50 5.26
C ALA A 206 -28.90 15.61 4.92
N SER A 207 -29.26 16.88 5.11
CA SER A 207 -28.35 18.02 4.93
C SER A 207 -27.31 18.08 6.04
N ILE A 208 -27.70 17.79 7.29
CA ILE A 208 -26.76 17.69 8.43
C ILE A 208 -25.72 16.57 8.19
N LEU A 209 -26.12 15.45 7.57
CA LEU A 209 -25.20 14.35 7.22
C LEU A 209 -24.14 14.72 6.18
N LYS A 210 -24.31 15.82 5.44
CA LYS A 210 -23.30 16.32 4.48
C LYS A 210 -22.21 17.16 5.15
N GLU A 211 -22.42 17.61 6.38
CA GLU A 211 -21.46 18.41 7.14
C GLU A 211 -20.35 17.54 7.76
N HIS A 212 -19.49 16.94 6.93
CA HIS A 212 -18.47 15.97 7.36
C HIS A 212 -17.46 16.53 8.38
N MET A 213 -17.23 17.85 8.37
CA MET A 213 -16.33 18.54 9.30
C MET A 213 -16.92 18.76 10.70
N LEU A 214 -18.25 18.87 10.80
CA LEU A 214 -18.97 19.17 12.05
C LEU A 214 -19.62 17.93 12.63
N PHE A 215 -20.16 17.06 11.77
CA PHE A 215 -20.80 15.82 12.13
C PHE A 215 -20.03 14.65 11.54
N THR A 216 -18.98 14.24 12.25
CA THR A 216 -17.99 13.28 11.75
C THR A 216 -18.55 11.86 11.68
N ALA A 217 -17.82 10.94 11.05
CA ALA A 217 -18.23 9.54 10.98
C ALA A 217 -18.41 8.90 12.37
N ILE A 218 -17.58 9.27 13.35
CA ILE A 218 -17.70 8.74 14.71
C ILE A 218 -18.94 9.30 15.43
N ASP A 219 -19.28 10.57 15.19
CA ASP A 219 -20.49 11.18 15.78
C ASP A 219 -21.75 10.51 15.24
N ARG A 220 -21.77 10.22 13.93
CA ARG A 220 -22.86 9.47 13.28
C ARG A 220 -23.05 8.09 13.89
N LEU A 221 -21.96 7.35 14.11
CA LEU A 221 -22.00 6.02 14.72
C LEU A 221 -22.48 6.06 16.17
N ARG A 222 -22.02 7.04 16.96
CA ARG A 222 -22.46 7.23 18.35
C ARG A 222 -23.95 7.60 18.44
N MET A 223 -24.41 8.48 17.57
CA MET A 223 -25.81 8.83 17.47
C MET A 223 -26.65 7.63 17.02
N LEU A 224 -26.20 6.85 16.02
CA LEU A 224 -26.85 5.61 15.61
C LEU A 224 -26.98 4.63 16.78
N SER A 225 -25.87 4.34 17.49
CA SER A 225 -25.89 3.47 18.67
C SER A 225 -26.87 3.95 19.74
N THR A 226 -27.01 5.27 19.91
CA THR A 226 -27.95 5.88 20.85
C THR A 226 -29.39 5.72 20.37
N ALA A 227 -29.69 5.99 19.10
CA ALA A 227 -31.02 5.80 18.52
C ALA A 227 -31.49 4.35 18.59
N LEU A 228 -30.58 3.39 18.39
CA LEU A 228 -30.89 1.96 18.47
C LEU A 228 -31.26 1.50 19.90
N LYS A 229 -30.90 2.23 20.97
CA LYS A 229 -31.27 1.84 22.35
C LYS A 229 -32.78 1.69 22.53
N SER A 230 -33.54 2.57 21.89
CA SER A 230 -34.99 2.65 22.01
C SER A 230 -35.72 2.09 20.78
N SER A 231 -34.99 1.53 19.81
CA SER A 231 -35.56 0.99 18.58
C SER A 231 -36.02 -0.45 18.77
N GLU A 232 -37.30 -0.75 18.58
CA GLU A 232 -37.80 -2.13 18.67
C GLU A 232 -37.14 -3.06 17.64
N LYS A 233 -36.99 -2.58 16.40
CA LYS A 233 -36.38 -3.34 15.29
C LYS A 233 -34.85 -3.36 15.34
N GLY A 234 -34.24 -2.28 15.82
CA GLY A 234 -32.79 -2.05 15.73
C GLY A 234 -31.97 -2.40 16.98
N LYS A 235 -32.60 -2.59 18.14
CA LYS A 235 -31.90 -2.76 19.43
C LYS A 235 -30.93 -3.95 19.45
N ALA A 236 -31.26 -5.04 18.76
CA ALA A 236 -30.39 -6.22 18.66
C ALA A 236 -29.03 -5.91 18.00
N TYR A 237 -28.99 -4.98 17.05
CA TYR A 237 -27.79 -4.62 16.30
C TYR A 237 -26.94 -3.54 16.97
N ARG A 238 -27.40 -2.96 18.09
CA ARG A 238 -26.64 -1.93 18.81
C ARG A 238 -25.25 -2.42 19.21
N VAL A 239 -25.14 -3.70 19.60
CA VAL A 239 -23.86 -4.33 19.98
C VAL A 239 -22.86 -4.26 18.82
N ALA A 240 -23.30 -4.54 17.59
CA ALA A 240 -22.49 -4.45 16.39
C ALA A 240 -21.92 -3.04 16.17
N VAL A 241 -22.77 -2.02 16.34
CA VAL A 241 -22.36 -0.62 16.16
C VAL A 241 -21.33 -0.22 17.22
N THR A 242 -21.56 -0.61 18.48
CA THR A 242 -20.60 -0.36 19.57
C THR A 242 -19.29 -1.08 19.35
N GLU A 243 -19.32 -2.35 18.93
CA GLU A 243 -18.11 -3.11 18.63
C GLU A 243 -17.31 -2.50 17.48
N TYR A 244 -17.97 -2.03 16.43
CA TYR A 244 -17.32 -1.30 15.34
C TYR A 244 -16.62 -0.03 15.84
N ILE A 245 -17.30 0.76 16.68
CA ILE A 245 -16.74 1.97 17.29
C ILE A 245 -15.49 1.66 18.13
N GLU A 246 -15.53 0.63 18.96
CA GLU A 246 -14.48 0.35 19.95
C GLU A 246 -13.30 -0.42 19.36
N LYS A 247 -13.55 -1.38 18.48
CA LYS A 247 -12.51 -2.31 18.00
C LYS A 247 -11.99 -1.99 16.60
N VAL A 248 -12.84 -1.43 15.72
CA VAL A 248 -12.49 -1.22 14.31
C VAL A 248 -12.03 0.21 14.06
N VAL A 249 -12.77 1.21 14.53
CA VAL A 249 -12.44 2.63 14.24
C VAL A 249 -11.03 3.01 14.70
N PRO A 250 -10.55 2.66 15.92
CA PRO A 250 -9.19 3.01 16.35
C PRO A 250 -8.12 2.34 15.49
N LYS A 251 -8.26 1.03 15.23
CA LYS A 251 -7.32 0.27 14.39
C LYS A 251 -7.27 0.81 12.96
N ARG A 252 -8.43 1.13 12.37
CA ARG A 252 -8.52 1.74 11.03
C ARG A 252 -7.84 3.11 10.98
N ASN A 253 -8.06 3.95 11.99
CA ASN A 253 -7.42 5.27 12.04
C ASN A 253 -5.90 5.14 12.20
N SER A 254 -5.45 4.22 13.05
CA SER A 254 -4.02 3.91 13.20
C SER A 254 -3.40 3.45 11.89
N LEU A 255 -4.03 2.52 11.16
CA LEU A 255 -3.57 2.10 9.83
C LEU A 255 -3.50 3.24 8.81
N GLY A 256 -4.41 4.21 8.88
CA GLY A 256 -4.38 5.38 8.00
C GLY A 256 -3.23 6.35 8.30
N HIS A 257 -2.65 6.28 9.50
CA HIS A 257 -1.57 7.17 9.94
C HIS A 257 -0.22 6.48 10.13
N GLN A 258 -0.17 5.14 10.13
CA GLN A 258 1.09 4.39 10.18
C GLN A 258 1.82 4.49 8.84
N VAL A 259 3.14 4.67 8.92
CA VAL A 259 4.04 4.79 7.77
C VAL A 259 5.10 3.71 7.91
N LEU A 260 5.68 3.24 6.81
CA LEU A 260 6.77 2.26 6.88
C LEU A 260 8.08 2.94 7.29
N ASN A 261 8.86 2.29 8.15
CA ASN A 261 10.19 2.74 8.50
C ASN A 261 11.10 2.65 7.25
N PRO A 262 11.73 3.75 6.80
CA PRO A 262 12.60 3.72 5.62
C PRO A 262 13.82 2.79 5.77
N THR A 263 14.28 2.55 7.00
CA THR A 263 15.54 1.86 7.27
C THR A 263 15.34 0.41 7.71
N SER A 264 14.38 0.15 8.61
CA SER A 264 14.07 -1.22 9.04
C SER A 264 13.02 -1.91 8.17
N ARG A 265 12.30 -1.14 7.34
CA ARG A 265 11.18 -1.62 6.49
C ARG A 265 10.05 -2.31 7.27
N GLU A 266 10.06 -2.17 8.58
CA GLU A 266 8.95 -2.52 9.47
C GLU A 266 7.95 -1.36 9.51
N LEU A 267 6.70 -1.63 9.91
CA LEU A 267 5.74 -0.57 10.23
C LEU A 267 6.35 0.34 11.31
N ALA A 268 6.54 1.62 10.97
CA ALA A 268 6.97 2.65 11.91
C ALA A 268 5.77 3.39 12.48
N ASP A 269 5.86 3.70 13.76
CA ASP A 269 4.90 4.56 14.41
C ASP A 269 5.08 6.01 13.97
N VAL A 270 3.99 6.66 13.59
CA VAL A 270 3.93 8.12 13.45
C VAL A 270 3.52 8.77 14.78
N VAL A 271 2.95 7.99 15.70
CA VAL A 271 2.52 8.45 17.03
C VAL A 271 3.37 7.73 18.08
N GLU A 272 4.16 8.49 18.85
CA GLU A 272 4.91 7.97 20.01
C GLU A 272 3.99 7.12 20.89
N GLY A 273 4.23 5.80 20.95
CA GLY A 273 3.59 4.88 21.89
C GLY A 273 2.51 3.94 21.34
N SER A 274 2.24 3.89 20.02
CA SER A 274 1.53 2.73 19.44
C SER A 274 2.49 1.58 19.16
N SER A 275 1.98 0.35 19.06
CA SER A 275 2.76 -0.78 18.55
C SER A 275 2.43 -1.00 17.06
N PRO A 276 3.40 -1.41 16.23
CA PRO A 276 3.13 -1.75 14.84
C PRO A 276 2.11 -2.88 14.74
N ILE A 277 1.15 -2.75 13.83
CA ILE A 277 0.08 -3.75 13.66
C ILE A 277 0.66 -5.02 13.01
N THR A 278 0.49 -6.16 13.66
CA THR A 278 0.94 -7.47 13.18
C THR A 278 0.03 -8.01 12.09
N VAL A 279 0.48 -9.02 11.32
CA VAL A 279 -0.39 -9.64 10.31
C VAL A 279 -1.55 -10.42 10.88
N GLU A 280 -1.39 -11.02 12.05
CA GLU A 280 -2.52 -11.67 12.69
C GLU A 280 -3.56 -10.62 13.08
N GLU A 281 -3.16 -9.46 13.61
CA GLU A 281 -4.09 -8.37 13.90
C GLU A 281 -4.77 -7.80 12.64
N MET A 282 -4.06 -7.72 11.51
CA MET A 282 -4.67 -7.34 10.22
C MET A 282 -5.68 -8.38 9.74
N ARG A 283 -5.39 -9.68 9.94
CA ARG A 283 -6.33 -10.76 9.64
C ARG A 283 -7.56 -10.69 10.53
N GLU A 284 -7.37 -10.56 11.84
CA GLU A 284 -8.45 -10.39 12.81
C GLU A 284 -9.34 -9.19 12.45
N LEU A 285 -8.74 -8.06 12.09
CA LEU A 285 -9.46 -6.87 11.67
C LEU A 285 -10.32 -7.13 10.42
N ARG A 286 -9.77 -7.82 9.41
CA ARG A 286 -10.52 -8.21 8.19
C ARG A 286 -11.67 -9.16 8.51
N CYS A 287 -11.46 -10.13 9.39
CA CYS A 287 -12.52 -11.04 9.84
C CYS A 287 -13.62 -10.31 10.61
N ALA A 288 -13.26 -9.40 11.52
CA ALA A 288 -14.22 -8.57 12.26
C ALA A 288 -15.04 -7.68 11.31
N LEU A 289 -14.39 -7.02 10.35
CA LEU A 289 -15.05 -6.22 9.32
C LEU A 289 -16.04 -7.02 8.49
N LEU A 290 -15.72 -8.27 8.14
CA LEU A 290 -16.62 -9.13 7.38
C LEU A 290 -17.92 -9.40 8.16
N SER A 291 -17.80 -9.79 9.42
CA SER A 291 -18.95 -10.04 10.30
C SER A 291 -19.78 -8.77 10.53
N LEU A 292 -19.12 -7.68 10.93
CA LEU A 292 -19.78 -6.40 11.22
C LEU A 292 -20.47 -5.83 9.97
N ARG A 293 -19.86 -5.94 8.78
CA ARG A 293 -20.49 -5.49 7.53
C ARG A 293 -21.78 -6.24 7.24
N SER A 294 -21.85 -7.54 7.53
CA SER A 294 -23.10 -8.30 7.43
C SER A 294 -24.15 -7.74 8.40
N GLN A 295 -23.78 -7.57 9.67
CA GLN A 295 -24.71 -7.07 10.70
C GLN A 295 -25.22 -5.65 10.41
N PHE A 296 -24.40 -4.78 9.82
CA PHE A 296 -24.84 -3.45 9.38
C PHE A 296 -25.81 -3.50 8.19
N ARG A 297 -25.65 -4.45 7.27
CA ARG A 297 -26.60 -4.67 6.17
C ARG A 297 -27.93 -5.20 6.68
N ASP A 298 -27.88 -6.15 7.61
CA ASP A 298 -29.07 -6.72 8.25
C ASP A 298 -29.82 -5.64 9.07
N LEU A 299 -29.09 -4.82 9.82
CA LEU A 299 -29.65 -3.64 10.50
C LEU A 299 -30.35 -2.70 9.51
N HIS A 300 -29.67 -2.35 8.42
CA HIS A 300 -30.24 -1.45 7.42
C HIS A 300 -31.52 -2.02 6.81
N ALA A 301 -31.55 -3.31 6.46
CA ALA A 301 -32.76 -3.98 5.98
C ALA A 301 -33.89 -3.93 7.03
N ALA A 302 -33.59 -4.28 8.28
CA ALA A 302 -34.57 -4.31 9.37
C ALA A 302 -35.16 -2.93 9.73
N LEU A 303 -34.50 -1.83 9.37
CA LEU A 303 -35.00 -0.47 9.61
C LEU A 303 -35.86 0.08 8.46
N ILE A 304 -35.80 -0.53 7.27
CA ILE A 304 -36.52 -0.08 6.07
C ILE A 304 -37.75 -0.96 5.81
N ASP A 305 -37.73 -2.21 6.25
CA ASP A 305 -38.93 -3.04 6.47
C ASP A 305 -39.74 -2.53 7.67
#